data_AF-A0AAD2J7U3-F1
#
_entry.id   AF-A0AAD2J7U3-F1
#
_cell.length_a   1.000
_cell.length_b   1.000
_cell.length_c   1.000
_cell.angle_alpha   90.00
_cell.angle_beta   90.00
_cell.angle_gamma   90.00
#
_symmetry.space_group_name_H-M   'P 1'
#
loop_
_entity.id
_entity.type
_entity.pdbx_description
1 polymer ?
#
loop_
_entity_poly.entity_id
_entity_poly.type
_entity_poly.pdbx_seq_one_letter_code
_entity_poly.pdbx_strand_id
1 'polypeptide(L)' 'MEEVKANPQGKTPARIPPMSDTKNGWLAKDGWVKRVQNVNKIEIHYIENTRTGEKTDFKFIENTRTGEKTDFKFKD' A
#
# COMPACT_ATOMS: atom_id res chain seq x y z
N MET A 1 -8.21 -5.58 -9.10
CA MET A 1 -8.39 -5.68 -7.63
C MET A 1 -8.17 -7.11 -7.15
N GLU A 2 -8.79 -8.11 -7.79
CA GLU A 2 -8.59 -9.55 -7.47
C GLU A 2 -7.12 -10.00 -7.56
N GLU A 3 -6.39 -9.50 -8.56
CA GLU A 3 -5.00 -9.87 -8.83
C GLU A 3 -4.03 -9.59 -7.67
N VAL A 4 -4.30 -8.54 -6.88
CA VAL A 4 -3.43 -8.12 -5.75
C VAL A 4 -3.57 -9.06 -4.56
N LYS A 5 -4.75 -9.66 -4.37
CA LYS A 5 -4.95 -10.70 -3.35
C LYS A 5 -4.30 -12.02 -3.77
N ALA A 6 -4.28 -12.32 -5.07
CA ALA A 6 -3.74 -13.55 -5.61
C ALA A 6 -2.20 -13.59 -5.61
N ASN A 7 -1.52 -12.48 -5.89
CA ASN A 7 -0.05 -12.42 -5.87
C ASN A 7 0.51 -11.03 -5.47
N PRO A 8 0.47 -10.70 -4.18
CA PRO A 8 0.99 -9.44 -3.64
C PRO A 8 2.53 -9.40 -3.72
N GLN A 9 3.07 -8.54 -4.60
CA GLN A 9 4.51 -8.34 -4.81
C GLN A 9 5.00 -7.00 -4.20
N GLY A 10 4.37 -6.56 -3.11
CA GLY A 10 4.72 -5.30 -2.47
C GLY A 10 6.14 -5.29 -1.90
N LYS A 11 6.79 -4.13 -1.97
CA LYS A 11 8.12 -3.91 -1.40
C LYS A 11 8.03 -3.15 -0.08
N THR A 12 8.97 -3.40 0.82
CA THR A 12 9.15 -2.56 2.02
C THR A 12 9.81 -1.24 1.59
N PRO A 13 9.21 -0.07 1.84
CA PRO A 13 9.81 1.20 1.43
C PRO A 13 11.07 1.50 2.26
N ALA A 14 12.14 1.97 1.60
CA ALA A 14 13.48 2.10 2.20
C ALA A 14 13.59 3.06 3.41
N ARG A 15 12.64 3.97 3.60
CA ARG A 15 12.65 4.99 4.67
C ARG A 15 11.53 4.83 5.70
N ILE A 16 10.88 3.68 5.74
CA ILE A 16 9.82 3.42 6.71
C ILE A 16 10.46 2.90 8.01
N PRO A 17 10.12 3.47 9.19
CA PRO A 17 10.56 2.91 10.46
C PRO A 17 10.00 1.50 10.64
N PRO A 18 10.68 0.64 11.42
CA PRO A 18 10.18 -0.68 11.77
C PRO A 18 8.74 -0.62 12.29
N MET A 19 7.94 -1.64 11.98
CA MET A 19 6.57 -1.73 12.46
C MET A 19 6.53 -1.78 13.99
N SER A 20 5.74 -0.91 14.62
CA SER A 20 5.71 -0.73 16.08
C SER A 20 4.29 -0.50 16.62
N ASP A 21 3.27 -1.07 15.97
CA ASP A 21 1.88 -0.88 16.37
C ASP A 21 1.49 -1.88 17.47
N THR A 22 1.61 -1.43 18.71
CA THR A 22 1.26 -2.22 19.89
C THR A 22 -0.24 -2.40 20.07
N LYS A 23 -1.08 -1.52 19.49
CA LYS A 23 -2.54 -1.58 19.63
C LYS A 23 -3.10 -2.80 18.90
N ASN A 24 -2.59 -3.08 17.71
CA ASN A 24 -3.01 -4.20 16.87
C ASN A 24 -2.06 -5.41 16.97
N GLY A 25 -0.98 -5.32 17.75
CA GLY A 25 0.01 -6.39 17.90
C GLY A 25 0.94 -6.56 16.68
N TRP A 26 0.99 -5.58 15.78
CA TRP A 26 1.83 -5.62 14.60
C TRP A 26 3.21 -5.04 14.92
N LEU A 27 4.11 -5.91 15.37
CA LEU A 27 5.48 -5.53 15.74
C LEU A 27 6.49 -6.15 14.78
N ALA A 28 7.53 -5.39 14.44
CA ALA A 28 8.60 -5.83 13.55
C ALA A 28 9.32 -7.07 14.10
N LYS A 29 9.49 -7.15 15.42
CA LYS A 29 10.08 -8.33 16.09
C LYS A 29 9.28 -9.61 15.86
N ASP A 30 7.99 -9.49 15.56
CA ASP A 30 7.05 -10.58 15.32
C ASP A 30 6.86 -10.87 13.81
N GLY A 31 7.63 -10.17 12.95
CA GLY A 31 7.68 -10.40 11.51
C GLY A 31 6.85 -9.43 10.67
N TRP A 32 6.14 -8.49 11.30
CA TRP A 32 5.26 -7.54 10.61
C TRP A 32 6.04 -6.40 9.93
N VAL A 33 5.73 -6.14 8.67
CA VAL A 33 6.34 -5.07 7.86
C VAL A 33 5.27 -4.32 7.06
N LYS A 34 5.50 -3.04 6.81
CA LYS A 34 4.67 -2.25 5.87
C LYS A 34 5.12 -2.52 4.44
N ARG A 35 4.17 -2.76 3.56
CA ARG A 35 4.37 -2.99 2.13
C ARG A 35 3.67 -1.92 1.33
N VAL A 36 4.30 -1.56 0.21
CA VAL A 36 3.71 -0.72 -0.81
C VAL A 36 3.81 -1.44 -2.15
N GLN A 37 2.69 -1.50 -2.86
CA GLN A 37 2.59 -2.07 -4.20
C GLN A 37 1.85 -1.07 -5.10
N ASN A 38 2.28 -0.89 -6.33
CA ASN A 38 1.59 -0.04 -7.30
C ASN A 38 1.00 -0.92 -8.40
N VAL A 39 -0.31 -0.81 -8.65
CA VAL A 39 -1.03 -1.58 -9.67
C VAL A 39 -2.01 -0.65 -10.38
N ASN A 40 -1.90 -0.51 -11.70
CA ASN A 40 -2.84 0.25 -12.54
C ASN A 40 -3.18 1.65 -11.99
N LYS A 41 -2.16 2.43 -11.61
CA LYS A 41 -2.27 3.78 -11.01
C LYS A 41 -2.88 3.82 -9.60
N ILE A 42 -3.10 2.67 -8.97
CA ILE A 42 -3.49 2.55 -7.57
C ILE A 42 -2.27 2.16 -6.76
N GLU A 43 -1.89 3.01 -5.81
CA GLU A 43 -0.90 2.67 -4.79
C GLU A 43 -1.60 1.96 -3.63
N ILE A 44 -1.09 0.79 -3.27
CA ILE A 44 -1.69 -0.13 -2.31
C ILE A 44 -0.72 -0.27 -1.16
N HIS A 45 -1.14 0.16 0.01
CA HIS A 45 -0.42 -0.01 1.25
C HIS A 45 -1.06 -1.18 1.99
N TYR A 46 -0.26 -2.07 2.54
CA TYR A 46 -0.74 -3.16 3.37
C TYR A 46 0.35 -3.58 4.35
N ILE A 47 -0.03 -4.37 5.35
CA ILE A 47 0.91 -4.94 6.31
C ILE A 47 1.03 -6.42 6.01
N GLU A 48 2.26 -6.93 6.01
CA GLU A 48 2.56 -8.34 5.82
C GLU A 48 3.35 -8.88 7.02
N ASN A 49 2.96 -10.04 7.53
CA ASN A 49 3.82 -10.82 8.39
C ASN A 49 4.70 -11.72 7.52
N THR A 50 5.99 -11.42 7.47
CA THR A 50 6.96 -12.17 6.64
C THR A 50 7.25 -13.58 7.14
N ARG A 51 6.88 -13.91 8.39
CA ARG A 51 7.04 -15.24 8.96
C ARG A 51 5.88 -16.17 8.58
N THR A 52 4.65 -15.64 8.59
CA THR A 52 3.43 -16.44 8.33
C THR A 52 2.88 -16.24 6.91
N GLY A 53 3.28 -15.18 6.22
CA GLY A 53 2.72 -14.76 4.92
C GLY A 53 1.37 -14.03 5.02
N GLU A 54 0.86 -13.82 6.23
CA GLU A 54 -0.40 -13.13 6.50
C GLU A 54 -0.36 -11.67 6.05
N LYS A 55 -1.47 -11.18 5.50
CA LYS A 55 -1.58 -9.80 5.00
C LYS A 55 -2.86 -9.17 5.51
N THR A 56 -2.74 -7.92 5.98
CA THR A 56 -3.83 -7.18 6.60
C THR A 56 -3.69 -5.67 6.35
N ASP A 57 -4.66 -4.89 6.82
CA ASP A 57 -4.66 -3.42 6.79
C ASP A 57 -4.45 -2.82 5.38
N PHE A 58 -5.23 -3.29 4.41
CA PHE A 58 -5.13 -2.80 3.03
C PHE A 58 -5.72 -1.40 2.89
N LYS A 59 -4.91 -0.47 2.38
CA LYS A 59 -5.31 0.89 2.00
C LYS A 59 -4.99 1.14 0.53
N PHE A 60 -5.98 1.60 -0.22
CA PHE A 60 -5.87 1.90 -1.64
C PHE A 60 -5.86 3.42 -1.82
N ILE A 61 -4.85 3.92 -2.51
CA ILE A 61 -4.66 5.35 -2.80
C ILE A 61 -4.66 5.47 -4.32
N GLU A 62 -5.67 6.12 -4.88
CA GLU A 62 -5.64 6.48 -6.30
C GLU A 62 -4.55 7.52 -6.53
N ASN A 63 -3.57 7.18 -7.36
CA ASN A 63 -2.51 8.11 -7.73
C ASN A 63 -2.99 8.89 -8.95
N THR A 64 -3.84 9.89 -8.72
CA THR A 64 -4.40 10.77 -9.78
C THR A 64 -3.38 11.77 -10.34
N ARG A 65 -2.07 11.57 -10.11
CA ARG A 65 -1.00 12.30 -10.82
C ARG A 65 -0.83 11.79 -12.25
N THR A 66 -1.88 11.87 -13.05
CA THR A 66 -1.74 12.21 -14.46
C THR A 66 -1.79 13.73 -14.52
N GLY A 67 -0.71 14.35 -15.01
CA GLY A 67 -0.65 15.78 -15.30
C GLY A 67 -1.60 16.24 -16.41
N GLU A 68 -2.78 15.64 -16.52
CA GLU A 68 -3.90 16.22 -17.24
C GLU A 68 -4.57 17.18 -16.25
N LYS A 69 -4.03 18.40 -16.18
CA LYS A 69 -4.90 19.54 -15.95
C LYS A 69 -5.82 19.58 -17.16
N THR A 70 -6.92 18.84 -17.12
CA THR A 70 -8.03 19.12 -18.03
C THR A 70 -8.49 20.52 -17.63
N ASP A 71 -8.06 21.50 -18.42
CA ASP A 71 -8.57 22.85 -18.42
C ASP A 71 -10.06 22.72 -18.78
N PHE A 72 -10.91 22.50 -17.78
CA PHE A 72 -12.34 22.61 -17.94
C PHE A 72 -12.65 24.08 -18.18
N LYS A 73 -12.49 24.52 -19.43
CA LYS A 73 -13.11 25.74 -19.92
C LYS A 73 -14.61 25.52 -19.88
N PHE A 74 -15.25 26.07 -18.85
CA PHE A 74 -16.64 26.43 -18.96
C PHE A 74 -16.73 27.43 -20.11
N LYS A 75 -17.29 27.00 -21.25
CA LYS A 75 -17.87 27.91 -22.23
C LYS A 75 -19.17 28.43 -21.62
N ASP A 76 -19.37 29.73 -21.81
CA ASP A 76 -20.29 30.65 -21.13
C ASP A 76 -21.68 30.11 -20.77
#